data_AF-A0A935S4P3-F1
#
_entry.id   AF-A0A935S4P3-F1
#
_cell.length_a   1.000
_cell.length_b   1.000
_cell.length_c   1.000
_cell.angle_alpha   90.00
_cell.angle_beta   90.00
_cell.angle_gamma   90.00
#
_symmetry.space_group_name_H-M   'P 1'
#
loop_
_entity.id
_entity.type
_entity.pdbx_description
1 polymer ?
#
loop_
_entity_poly.entity_id
_entity_poly.type
_entity_poly.pdbx_seq_one_letter_code
_entity_poly.pdbx_strand_id
1 'polypeptide(L)' 'MPIKEVIKYVPLVDSYTICTGATEAESWPSILTKHLNEKGLKTELLFNPSKNGYTTQKFN' A
#
# COMPACT_ATOMS: atom_id res chain seq x y z
N MET A 1 25.49 5.89 -11.63
CA MET A 1 24.02 5.87 -11.85
C MET A 1 23.38 6.69 -10.75
N PRO A 2 22.47 7.64 -11.04
CA PRO A 2 21.81 8.39 -9.97
C PRO A 2 21.09 7.41 -9.04
N ILE A 3 21.10 7.70 -7.74
CA ILE A 3 20.32 6.94 -6.76
C ILE A 3 18.86 7.03 -7.23
N LYS A 4 18.28 5.90 -7.62
CA LYS A 4 16.85 5.80 -7.91
C LYS A 4 16.15 6.11 -6.59
N GLU A 5 15.56 7.30 -6.47
CA GLU A 5 14.85 7.72 -5.25
C GLU A 5 13.82 6.67 -4.86
N VAL A 6 13.73 6.39 -3.56
CA VAL A 6 12.77 5.42 -3.03
C VAL A 6 11.38 6.05 -3.06
N ILE A 7 10.44 5.36 -3.72
CA ILE A 7 9.04 5.78 -3.77
C ILE A 7 8.40 5.45 -2.42
N LYS A 8 7.89 6.46 -1.71
CA LYS A 8 7.12 6.29 -0.49
C LYS A 8 5.65 6.10 -0.82
N TYR A 9 5.09 4.96 -0.44
CA TYR A 9 3.72 4.57 -0.77
C TYR A 9 2.85 4.55 0.49
N VAL A 10 1.71 5.23 0.42
CA VAL A 10 0.66 5.25 1.45
C VAL A 10 -0.67 4.89 0.79
N PRO A 11 -1.27 3.72 1.08
CA PRO A 11 -2.59 3.37 0.60
C PRO A 11 -3.68 4.15 1.36
N LEU A 12 -4.50 4.92 0.65
CA LEU A 12 -5.61 5.71 1.22
C LEU A 12 -6.96 5.19 0.73
N VAL A 13 -7.47 4.12 1.33
CA VAL A 13 -8.61 3.40 0.73
C VAL A 13 -9.48 2.68 1.78
N ASP A 14 -10.42 1.85 1.33
CA ASP A 14 -11.35 1.09 2.16
C ASP A 14 -10.97 -0.41 2.28
N SER A 15 -11.93 -1.24 2.70
CA SER A 15 -11.82 -2.69 2.86
C SER A 15 -11.30 -3.44 1.62
N TYR A 16 -11.59 -2.95 0.41
CA TYR A 16 -11.19 -3.65 -0.82
C TYR A 16 -9.67 -3.61 -1.03
N THR A 17 -9.00 -2.58 -0.49
CA THR A 17 -7.54 -2.47 -0.62
C THR A 17 -6.81 -3.16 0.53
N ILE A 18 -7.33 -3.11 1.75
CA ILE A 18 -6.71 -3.83 2.87
C ILE A 18 -7.07 -5.31 2.91
N CYS A 19 -7.91 -5.75 1.97
CA CYS A 19 -8.36 -7.13 1.82
C CYS A 19 -8.91 -7.67 3.13
N THR A 20 -9.99 -7.08 3.65
CA THR A 20 -10.63 -7.54 4.89
C THR A 20 -10.78 -9.06 4.92
N GLY A 21 -10.18 -9.71 5.92
CA GLY A 21 -10.15 -11.17 6.05
C GLY A 21 -8.84 -11.83 5.58
N ALA A 22 -7.96 -11.10 4.91
CA ALA A 22 -6.59 -11.50 4.60
C ALA A 22 -5.60 -11.00 5.65
N THR A 23 -4.42 -11.61 5.72
CA THR A 23 -3.32 -11.08 6.53
C THR A 23 -2.73 -9.82 5.89
N GLU A 24 -2.00 -9.02 6.69
CA GLU A 24 -1.33 -7.81 6.17
C GLU A 24 -0.39 -8.13 5.01
N ALA A 25 0.31 -9.27 5.05
CA ALA A 25 1.22 -9.72 3.99
C ALA A 25 0.50 -10.11 2.70
N GLU A 26 -0.77 -10.51 2.79
CA GLU A 26 -1.64 -10.89 1.67
C GLU A 26 -2.45 -9.71 1.13
N SER A 27 -2.40 -8.55 1.79
CA SER A 27 -3.10 -7.36 1.34
C SER A 27 -2.50 -6.80 0.04
N TRP A 28 -3.35 -6.12 -0.74
CA TRP A 28 -2.93 -5.50 -2.00
C TRP A 28 -1.70 -4.57 -1.86
N PRO A 29 -1.63 -3.66 -0.86
CA PRO A 29 -0.45 -2.81 -0.67
C PRO A 29 0.86 -3.59 -0.49
N SER A 30 0.82 -4.70 0.24
CA SER A 30 1.99 -5.55 0.50
C SER A 30 2.44 -6.27 -0.76
N ILE A 31 1.52 -6.89 -1.49
CA ILE A 31 1.81 -7.62 -2.73
C ILE A 31 2.32 -6.66 -3.82
N LEU A 32 1.69 -5.49 -3.98
CA LEU A 32 2.13 -4.46 -4.92
C LEU A 32 3.55 -4.00 -4.61
N THR A 33 3.84 -3.70 -3.34
CA THR A 33 5.16 -3.22 -2.91
C THR A 33 6.24 -4.26 -3.18
N LYS A 34 5.97 -5.54 -2.88
CA LYS A 34 6.86 -6.66 -3.20
C LYS A 34 7.18 -6.71 -4.71
N HIS A 35 6.15 -6.73 -5.56
CA HIS A 35 6.34 -6.84 -7.01
C HIS A 35 7.06 -5.63 -7.61
N LEU A 36 6.81 -4.40 -7.12
CA LEU A 36 7.53 -3.22 -7.58
C LEU A 36 9.04 -3.33 -7.29
N ASN A 37 9.39 -3.77 -6.08
CA ASN A 37 10.79 -3.99 -5.70
C ASN A 37 11.44 -5.10 -6.53
N GLU A 38 10.75 -6.21 -6.77
CA GLU A 38 11.22 -7.29 -7.66
C GLU A 38 11.46 -6.81 -9.10
N LYS A 39 10.76 -5.77 -9.55
CA LYS A 39 10.96 -5.12 -10.87
C LYS A 39 11.96 -3.97 -10.85
N GLY A 40 12.67 -3.75 -9.74
CA GLY A 40 13.70 -2.72 -9.63
C GLY A 40 13.14 -1.30 -9.46
N LEU A 41 11.88 -1.18 -9.04
CA LEU A 41 11.28 0.06 -8.54
C LEU A 41 11.31 0.02 -7.02
N LYS A 42 12.30 0.71 -6.43
CA LYS A 42 12.44 0.76 -4.98
C LYS A 42 11.22 1.49 -4.38
N THR A 43 10.39 0.74 -3.66
CA THR A 43 9.16 1.26 -3.06
C THR A 43 9.11 0.85 -1.60
N GLU A 44 8.85 1.81 -0.73
CA GLU A 44 8.63 1.63 0.70
C GLU A 44 7.16 1.84 1.00
N LEU A 45 6.47 0.77 1.42
CA LEU A 45 5.14 0.89 2.02
C LEU A 45 5.33 1.46 3.43
N LEU A 46 4.79 2.66 3.66
CA LEU A 46 4.84 3.29 4.98
C LEU A 46 3.75 2.69 5.87
N PHE A 47 2.81 3.52 6.36
CA PHE A 47 1.68 3.06 7.15
C PHE A 47 0.44 2.87 6.27
N ASN A 48 -0.44 1.97 6.68
CA ASN A 48 -1.73 1.73 6.05
C ASN A 48 -2.86 2.30 6.93
N PRO A 49 -3.34 3.54 6.68
CA PRO A 49 -4.42 4.16 7.46
C PRO A 49 -5.82 3.65 7.10
N SER A 50 -5.93 2.78 6.10
CA SER A 50 -7.21 2.35 5.54
C SER A 50 -8.03 1.55 6.56
N LYS A 51 -9.35 1.74 6.56
CA LYS A 51 -10.29 0.97 7.39
C LYS A 51 -11.49 0.51 6.58
N ASN A 52 -12.12 -0.56 7.06
CA ASN A 52 -13.37 -1.05 6.48
C ASN A 52 -14.44 0.05 6.49
N GLY A 53 -15.10 0.25 5.34
CA GLY A 53 -16.20 1.21 5.23
C GLY A 53 -15.79 2.68 5.10
N TYR A 54 -14.53 2.99 4.78
CA TYR A 54 -14.15 4.35 4.41
C TYR A 54 -14.93 4.84 3.18
N THR A 55 -15.44 6.07 3.28
CA THR A 55 -16.08 6.77 2.17
C THR A 55 -15.19 7.93 1.74
N THR A 56 -15.42 8.45 0.53
CA THR A 56 -14.64 9.57 -0.04
C THR A 56 -14.71 10.86 0.78
N GLN A 57 -15.68 10.98 1.69
CA GLN A 57 -15.95 12.17 2.50
C GLN A 57 -15.51 12.04 3.96
N LYS A 58 -15.09 10.84 4.40
CA LYS A 58 -14.61 10.57 5.76
C LYS A 58 -13.21 9.99 5.72
N PHE A 59 -12.25 10.90 5.65
CA PHE A 59 -10.84 10.64 5.89
C PHE A 59 -10.44 11.53 7.08
N ASN A 60 -10.82 11.09 8.29
CA ASN A 60 -10.62 11.84 9.53
C ASN A 60 -9.65 11.09 10.43
#